data_AF-A0A0B6ZB66-F1
#
_entry.id   AF-A0A0B6ZB66-F1
#
_cell.length_a   1.000
_cell.length_b   1.000
_cell.length_c   1.000
_cell.angle_alpha   90.00
_cell.angle_beta   90.00
_cell.angle_gamma   90.00
#
_symmetry.space_group_name_H-M   'P 1'
#
loop_
_entity.id
_entity.type
_entity.pdbx_description
1 polymer ?
#
loop_
_entity_poly.entity_id
_entity_poly.type
_entity_poly.pdbx_seq_one_letter_code
_entity_poly.pdbx_strand_id
1 'polypeptide(L)' 'DRFAQHLQDISNSASIPVAVHFNGPSHHCRRDVSITGLVSCSSDDRSRLSLECRLIDRLGVVSPTGINVRLQNV' A
#
# COMPACT_ATOMS: atom_id res chain seq x y z
N ASP A 1 -5.91 10.38 6.11
CA ASP A 1 -5.17 9.16 6.49
C ASP A 1 -4.90 8.35 5.21
N ARG A 2 -3.77 7.64 5.12
CA ARG A 2 -3.35 6.87 3.94
C ARG A 2 -4.28 5.69 3.64
N PHE A 3 -4.84 5.07 4.67
CA PHE A 3 -5.77 3.96 4.49
C PHE A 3 -7.07 4.44 3.83
N ALA A 4 -7.67 5.53 4.32
CA ALA A 4 -8.82 6.15 3.70
C ALA A 4 -8.56 6.54 2.22
N GLN A 5 -7.34 7.02 1.92
CA GLN A 5 -6.94 7.32 0.54
C GLN A 5 -6.97 6.05 -0.33
N HIS A 6 -6.41 4.94 0.14
CA HIS A 6 -6.46 3.67 -0.60
C HIS A 6 -7.89 3.18 -0.85
N LEU A 7 -8.81 3.33 0.11
CA LEU A 7 -10.21 3.00 -0.12
C LEU A 7 -10.86 3.87 -1.19
N GLN A 8 -10.49 5.16 -1.26
CA GLN A 8 -10.93 6.07 -2.32
C GLN A 8 -10.33 5.68 -3.67
N ASP A 9 -9.03 5.38 -3.72
CA ASP A 9 -8.34 4.98 -4.94
C ASP A 9 -8.94 3.69 -5.54
N ILE A 10 -9.27 2.72 -4.69
CA ILE A 10 -10.00 1.50 -5.07
C ILE A 10 -11.38 1.87 -5.62
N SER A 11 -12.13 2.71 -4.91
CA SER A 11 -13.48 3.12 -5.31
C SER A 11 -13.50 3.88 -6.64
N ASN A 12 -12.47 4.68 -6.90
CA ASN A 12 -12.31 5.47 -8.12
C ASN A 12 -11.61 4.71 -9.25
N SER A 13 -11.24 3.44 -9.04
CA SER A 13 -10.50 2.63 -10.01
C SER A 13 -9.22 3.31 -10.52
N ALA A 14 -8.46 3.92 -9.60
CA ALA A 14 -7.21 4.58 -9.93
C ALA A 14 -6.18 3.60 -10.52
N SER A 15 -5.28 4.08 -11.37
CA SER A 15 -4.20 3.29 -11.98
C SER A 15 -2.99 3.07 -11.05
N ILE A 16 -3.24 2.83 -9.76
CA ILE A 16 -2.20 2.56 -8.76
C ILE A 16 -2.22 1.10 -8.31
N PRO A 17 -1.10 0.52 -7.82
CA PRO A 17 -1.00 -0.90 -7.52
C PRO A 17 -2.08 -1.45 -6.60
N VAL A 18 -2.43 -0.71 -5.54
CA VAL A 18 -3.50 -1.09 -4.60
C VAL A 18 -4.86 -1.20 -5.29
N ALA A 19 -5.24 -0.19 -6.08
CA ALA A 19 -6.54 -0.17 -6.75
C ALA A 19 -6.61 -1.22 -7.86
N VAL A 20 -5.53 -1.39 -8.64
CA VAL A 20 -5.43 -2.42 -9.67
C VAL A 20 -5.54 -3.82 -9.07
N HIS A 21 -4.90 -4.07 -7.92
CA HIS A 21 -4.98 -5.36 -7.23
C HIS A 21 -6.41 -5.66 -6.74
N PHE A 22 -6.98 -4.78 -5.92
CA PHE A 22 -8.28 -5.03 -5.29
C PHE A 22 -9.46 -4.96 -6.26
N ASN A 23 -9.32 -4.30 -7.41
CA ASN A 23 -10.33 -4.33 -8.48
C ASN A 23 -10.08 -5.43 -9.52
N GLY A 24 -9.07 -6.28 -9.31
CA GLY A 24 -8.80 -7.44 -10.13
C GLY A 24 -9.85 -8.55 -9.96
N PRO A 25 -9.87 -9.54 -10.86
CA PRO A 25 -10.93 -10.56 -10.95
C PRO A 25 -11.04 -11.49 -9.73
N SER A 26 -10.04 -11.52 -8.85
CA SER A 26 -10.00 -12.37 -7.66
C SER A 26 -10.38 -11.66 -6.35
N HIS A 27 -10.83 -10.40 -6.43
CA HIS A 27 -11.09 -9.56 -5.27
C HIS A 27 -12.45 -8.87 -5.35
N HIS A 28 -13.05 -8.59 -4.19
CA HIS A 28 -14.32 -7.89 -4.02
C HIS A 28 -14.11 -6.40 -3.68
N CYS A 29 -13.15 -5.75 -4.37
CA CYS A 29 -12.82 -4.34 -4.19
C CYS A 29 -12.48 -4.03 -2.72
N ARG A 30 -12.93 -2.88 -2.21
CA ARG A 30 -12.71 -2.40 -0.84
C ARG A 30 -13.13 -3.36 0.28
N ARG A 31 -13.96 -4.38 0.00
CA ARG A 31 -14.43 -5.34 1.00
C ARG A 31 -13.34 -6.31 1.45
N ASP A 32 -12.36 -6.56 0.59
CA ASP A 32 -11.25 -7.48 0.87
C ASP A 32 -10.06 -6.77 1.54
N VAL A 33 -10.22 -5.49 1.90
CA VAL A 33 -9.17 -4.69 2.53
C VAL A 33 -9.31 -4.76 4.05
N SER A 34 -8.28 -5.28 4.72
CA SER A 34 -8.18 -5.31 6.18
C SER A 34 -6.86 -4.73 6.67
N ILE A 35 -6.88 -4.00 7.79
CA ILE A 35 -5.66 -3.51 8.45
C ILE A 35 -5.22 -4.55 9.50
N THR A 36 -4.00 -5.07 9.36
CA THR A 36 -3.42 -6.02 10.33
C THR A 36 -2.46 -5.37 11.33
N GLY A 37 -2.05 -4.12 11.09
CA GLY A 37 -1.19 -3.38 12.00
C GLY A 37 -1.10 -1.90 11.61
N LEU A 38 -0.84 -1.06 12.61
CA LEU A 38 -0.61 0.38 12.46
C LEU A 38 0.63 0.75 13.25
N VAL A 39 1.48 1.58 12.65
CA VAL A 39 2.66 2.13 13.32
C VAL A 39 2.56 3.65 13.25
N SER A 40 2.58 4.29 14.41
CA SER A 40 2.68 5.75 14.48
C SER A 40 4.08 6.18 14.03
N CYS A 41 4.14 7.19 13.17
CA CYS A 41 5.37 7.87 12.82
C CYS A 41 5.14 9.37 12.95
N SER A 42 5.72 9.99 13.99
CA SER A 42 5.61 11.42 14.28
C SER A 42 6.75 12.25 13.68
N SER A 43 7.42 11.72 12.64
CA SER A 43 8.62 12.32 12.05
C SER A 43 8.35 12.88 10.65
N ASP A 44 9.37 13.48 10.04
CA ASP A 44 9.35 14.01 8.69
C ASP A 44 9.07 12.96 7.60
N ASP A 45 8.81 13.44 6.39
CA ASP A 45 8.50 12.57 5.24
C ASP A 45 9.60 11.55 4.94
N ARG A 46 10.87 11.90 5.17
CA ARG A 46 12.02 11.00 4.96
C ARG A 46 12.03 9.85 5.96
N SER A 47 11.79 10.15 7.23
CA SER A 47 11.71 9.16 8.29
C SER A 47 10.51 8.24 8.09
N ARG A 48 9.37 8.78 7.65
CA ARG A 48 8.19 8.00 7.29
C ARG A 48 8.48 7.06 6.12
N LEU A 49 9.10 7.54 5.05
CA LEU A 49 9.50 6.71 3.91
C LEU A 49 10.49 5.61 4.32
N SER A 50 11.48 5.95 5.15
CA SER A 50 12.44 4.96 5.67
C SER A 50 11.76 3.87 6.52
N LEU A 51 10.78 4.24 7.35
CA LEU A 51 9.99 3.28 8.11
C LEU A 51 9.15 2.39 7.18
N GLU A 52 8.48 2.97 6.19
CA GLU A 52 7.67 2.25 5.20
C GLU A 52 8.53 1.24 4.43
N CYS A 53 9.69 1.63 3.90
CA CYS A 53 10.63 0.74 3.23
C CYS A 53 11.07 -0.41 4.13
N ARG A 54 11.43 -0.13 5.40
CA ARG A 54 11.84 -1.17 6.36
C ARG A 54 10.72 -2.17 6.64
N LEU A 55 9.47 -1.71 6.76
CA LEU A 55 8.32 -2.59 6.97
C LEU A 55 8.05 -3.45 5.74
N ILE A 56 8.09 -2.86 4.54
CA ILE A 56 7.91 -3.58 3.27
C ILE A 56 8.96 -4.68 3.12
N ASP A 57 10.23 -4.37 3.37
CA ASP A 57 11.33 -5.34 3.27
C ASP A 57 11.21 -6.44 4.32
N ARG A 58 10.90 -6.07 5.57
CA ARG A 58 10.75 -7.04 6.67
C ARG A 58 9.59 -8.01 6.43
N LEU A 59 8.49 -7.53 5.84
CA LEU A 59 7.30 -8.34 5.57
C LEU A 59 7.40 -9.10 4.24
N GLY A 60 8.39 -8.80 3.38
CA GLY A 60 8.56 -9.47 2.09
C GLY A 60 7.43 -9.18 1.10
N VAL A 61 6.77 -8.02 1.21
CA VAL A 61 5.55 -7.68 0.45
C VAL A 61 5.83 -6.85 -0.81
N VAL A 62 7.04 -6.96 -1.37
CA VAL A 62 7.45 -6.37 -2.65
C VAL A 62 6.99 -7.27 -3.81
N SER A 63 6.62 -6.69 -4.94
CA SER A 63 6.33 -7.42 -6.17
C SER A 63 7.53 -8.27 -6.64
N PRO A 64 7.33 -9.54 -7.09
CA PRO A 64 6.04 -10.17 -7.43
C PRO A 64 5.32 -10.84 -6.26
N THR A 65 5.96 -10.96 -5.10
CA THR A 65 5.40 -11.64 -3.92
C THR A 65 4.36 -10.81 -3.17
N GLY A 66 4.32 -9.49 -3.40
CA GLY A 66 3.31 -8.59 -2.86
C GLY A 66 3.02 -7.40 -3.78
N ILE A 67 2.24 -6.43 -3.30
CA ILE A 67 1.70 -5.33 -4.10
C ILE A 67 2.68 -4.13 -4.15
N ASN A 68 3.61 -4.03 -3.20
CA ASN A 68 4.49 -2.87 -3.12
C ASN A 68 5.49 -2.87 -4.28
N VAL A 69 5.60 -1.72 -4.96
CA VAL A 69 6.59 -1.49 -6.00
C VAL A 69 7.72 -0.66 -5.42
N ARG A 70 8.97 -1.06 -5.67
CA ARG A 70 10.11 -0.21 -5.32
C ARG A 70 10.07 1.01 -6.24
N LEU A 71 10.12 2.20 -5.65
CA LEU A 71 10.38 3.42 -6.41
C LEU A 71 11.78 3.23 -7.03
N GLN A 72 11.81 3.01 -8.34
CA GLN A 72 13.06 3.12 -9.08
C GLN A 72 13.48 4.58 -8.97
N ASN A 73 14.73 4.81 -8.53
CA ASN A 73 15.30 6.15 -8.36
C ASN A 73 14.85 7.09 -9.48
N VAL A 74 14.11 8.13 -9.11
CA VAL A 74 13.88 9.31 -9.96
C VAL A 74 15.06 10.25 -9.77
#